data_AF-A0A268QV62-F1
#
_entry.id   AF-A0A268QV62-F1
#
_cell.length_a   1.000
_cell.length_b   1.000
_cell.length_c   1.000
_cell.angle_alpha   90.00
_cell.angle_beta   90.00
_cell.angle_gamma   90.00
#
_symmetry.space_group_name_H-M   'P 1'
#
loop_
_entity.id
_entity.type
_entity.pdbx_description
1 polymer ?
#
loop_
_entity_poly.entity_id
_entity_poly.type
_entity_poly.pdbx_seq_one_letter_code
_entity_poly.pdbx_strand_id
1 'polypeptide(L)' 'MELIEGIRKKFPSLPLMADANSSYSLNDIDRLKELDQFGLMMIEQPLAADDIIDHAKLQQKLTTRICLDES' A
#
# COMPACT_ATOMS: atom_id res chain seq x y z
N MET A 1 -10.14 4.36 -3.47
CA MET A 1 -9.63 3.42 -4.48
C MET A 1 -9.95 3.81 -5.92
N GLU A 2 -10.98 4.62 -6.17
CA GLU A 2 -11.39 5.04 -7.52
C GLU A 2 -10.25 5.61 -8.39
N LEU A 3 -9.33 6.38 -7.81
CA LEU A 3 -8.19 6.94 -8.55
C LEU A 3 -7.26 5.84 -9.10
N ILE A 4 -6.85 4.90 -8.25
CA ILE A 4 -5.95 3.81 -8.63
C ILE A 4 -6.65 2.87 -9.62
N GLU A 5 -7.93 2.58 -9.41
CA GLU A 5 -8.73 1.79 -10.34
C GLU A 5 -8.80 2.44 -11.73
N GLY A 6 -9.07 3.75 -11.79
CA GLY A 6 -9.11 4.49 -13.05
C GLY A 6 -7.76 4.47 -13.79
N ILE A 7 -6.66 4.65 -13.06
CA ILE A 7 -5.30 4.57 -13.62
C ILE A 7 -5.03 3.16 -14.14
N ARG A 8 -5.30 2.11 -13.34
CA ARG A 8 -5.04 0.72 -13.73
C ARG A 8 -5.89 0.29 -14.93
N LYS A 9 -7.16 0.71 -15.01
CA LYS A 9 -8.03 0.45 -16.18
C LYS A 9 -7.47 1.07 -17.46
N LYS A 10 -6.96 2.31 -17.37
CA LYS A 10 -6.40 3.02 -18.52
C LYS A 10 -5.00 2.54 -18.90
N PHE A 11 -4.22 2.08 -17.93
CA PHE A 11 -2.84 1.62 -18.11
C PHE A 11 -2.63 0.24 -17.46
N PRO A 12 -3.12 -0.85 -18.09
CA PRO A 12 -3.14 -2.18 -17.47
C PRO A 12 -1.75 -2.73 -17.11
N SER A 13 -0.74 -2.42 -17.91
CA SER A 13 0.63 -2.94 -17.75
C SER A 13 1.63 -1.94 -17.17
N LEU A 14 1.23 -0.69 -16.93
CA LEU A 14 2.15 0.33 -16.40
C LEU A 14 2.56 -0.05 -14.97
N PRO A 15 3.87 -0.12 -14.66
CA PRO A 15 4.32 -0.27 -13.29
C PRO A 15 3.81 0.90 -12.45
N LEU A 16 3.08 0.60 -11.38
CA LEU A 16 2.40 1.58 -10.54
C LEU A 16 2.72 1.29 -9.08
N MET A 17 3.05 2.32 -8.30
CA MET A 17 3.16 2.28 -6.84
C MET A 17 2.26 3.36 -6.24
N ALA A 18 1.98 3.23 -4.95
CA ALA A 18 1.25 4.22 -4.18
C ALA A 18 2.07 4.66 -2.97
N ASP A 19 2.21 5.97 -2.77
CA ASP A 19 2.74 6.55 -1.55
C ASP A 19 1.59 6.91 -0.62
N ALA A 20 1.63 6.36 0.59
CA ALA A 20 0.64 6.58 1.62
C ALA A 20 1.08 7.61 2.66
N ASN A 21 2.35 8.01 2.69
CA ASN A 21 2.89 9.08 3.54
C ASN A 21 2.37 9.06 4.99
N SER A 22 2.48 7.89 5.64
CA SER A 22 2.05 7.62 7.02
C SER A 22 0.56 7.91 7.32
N SER A 23 -0.32 7.86 6.32
CA SER A 23 -1.73 8.26 6.48
C SER A 23 -2.68 7.19 7.02
N TYR A 24 -2.22 5.95 7.24
CA TYR A 24 -3.05 4.85 7.72
C TYR A 24 -2.59 4.30 9.07
N SER A 25 -3.49 3.53 9.68
CA SER A 25 -3.24 2.75 10.89
C SER A 25 -3.54 1.26 10.65
N LEU A 26 -3.20 0.39 11.61
CA LEU A 26 -3.62 -1.02 11.56
C LEU A 26 -5.14 -1.21 11.59
N ASN A 27 -5.93 -0.20 11.97
CA ASN A 27 -7.38 -0.29 11.87
C ASN A 27 -7.88 -0.20 10.42
N ASP A 28 -7.02 0.23 9.49
CA ASP A 28 -7.31 0.42 8.08
C ASP A 28 -6.84 -0.77 7.20
N ILE A 29 -6.47 -1.90 7.82
CA ILE A 29 -5.95 -3.09 7.11
C ILE A 29 -6.87 -3.51 5.96
N ASP A 30 -8.18 -3.53 6.18
CA ASP A 30 -9.11 -3.98 5.14
C ASP A 30 -9.13 -3.02 3.95
N ARG A 31 -8.95 -1.72 4.19
CA ARG A 31 -8.80 -0.73 3.13
C ARG A 31 -7.48 -0.91 2.38
N LEU A 32 -6.39 -1.17 3.09
CA LEU A 32 -5.08 -1.43 2.47
C LEU A 32 -5.07 -2.72 1.66
N LYS A 33 -5.78 -3.76 2.10
CA LYS A 33 -5.96 -5.01 1.34
C LYS A 33 -6.68 -4.82 0.02
N GLU A 34 -7.61 -3.87 -0.09
CA GLU A 34 -8.25 -3.56 -1.37
C GLU A 34 -7.23 -3.16 -2.43
N LEU A 35 -6.02 -2.69 -2.06
CA LEU A 35 -4.98 -2.30 -3.02
C LEU A 35 -4.34 -3.48 -3.74
N ASP A 36 -4.38 -4.69 -3.14
CA ASP A 36 -3.80 -5.90 -3.74
C ASP A 36 -4.41 -6.23 -5.10
N GLN A 37 -5.68 -5.87 -5.31
CA GLN A 37 -6.36 -6.12 -6.58
C GLN A 37 -5.79 -5.30 -7.75
N PHE A 38 -5.03 -4.24 -7.47
CA PHE A 38 -4.51 -3.33 -8.51
C PHE A 38 -3.11 -3.70 -9.01
N GLY A 39 -2.51 -4.78 -8.47
CA GLY A 39 -1.19 -5.24 -8.91
C GLY A 39 -0.13 -4.15 -8.81
N LEU A 40 -0.09 -3.44 -7.68
CA LEU A 40 0.91 -2.41 -7.42
C LEU A 40 2.29 -3.06 -7.21
N MET A 41 3.34 -2.35 -7.57
CA MET A 41 4.71 -2.76 -7.27
C MET A 41 4.95 -2.79 -5.76
N MET A 42 4.48 -1.74 -5.09
CA MET A 42 4.57 -1.52 -3.65
C MET A 42 3.63 -0.41 -3.17
N ILE A 43 3.42 -0.37 -1.86
CA ILE A 43 2.84 0.73 -1.10
C ILE A 43 3.92 1.28 -0.19
N GLU A 44 4.25 2.56 -0.34
CA GLU A 44 5.26 3.25 0.44
C GLU A 44 4.66 3.86 1.69
N GLN A 45 5.35 3.66 2.82
CA GLN A 45 5.07 4.23 4.13
C GLN A 45 3.57 4.25 4.51
N PRO A 46 2.89 3.09 4.57
CA PRO A 46 1.47 3.05 4.91
C PRO A 46 1.18 3.53 6.34
N LEU A 47 2.05 3.18 7.30
CA LEU A 47 1.89 3.51 8.71
C LEU A 47 2.97 4.50 9.16
N ALA A 48 2.87 4.99 10.39
CA ALA A 48 3.85 5.89 11.00
C ALA A 48 5.28 5.33 10.94
N ALA A 49 6.26 6.22 10.75
CA ALA A 49 7.67 5.88 10.51
C ALA A 49 8.33 5.07 11.63
N ASP A 50 7.91 5.25 12.88
CA ASP A 50 8.46 4.56 14.06
C ASP A 50 7.89 3.15 14.28
N ASP A 51 7.02 2.66 13.39
CA ASP A 51 6.26 1.44 13.59
C ASP A 51 6.67 0.28 12.64
N ILE A 52 7.95 -0.09 12.68
CA ILE A 52 8.50 -1.22 11.90
C ILE A 52 7.75 -2.53 12.22
N ILE A 53 7.33 -2.72 13.47
CA ILE A 53 6.62 -3.93 13.91
C ILE A 53 5.24 -3.99 13.27
N ASP A 54 4.49 -2.89 13.24
CA ASP A 54 3.16 -2.90 12.64
C ASP A 54 3.23 -2.95 11.12
N HIS A 55 4.27 -2.39 10.49
CA HIS A 55 4.55 -2.64 9.07
C HIS A 55 4.77 -4.13 8.79
N ALA A 56 5.50 -4.85 9.65
CA ALA A 56 5.66 -6.30 9.51
C ALA A 56 4.33 -7.05 9.68
N LYS A 57 3.48 -6.65 10.64
CA LYS A 57 2.14 -7.24 10.81
C LYS A 57 1.25 -6.97 9.59
N LEU A 58 1.28 -5.76 9.05
CA LEU A 58 0.54 -5.36 7.86
C LEU A 58 1.02 -6.14 6.63
N GLN A 59 2.34 -6.26 6.42
CA GLN A 59 2.91 -7.01 5.30
C GLN A 59 2.46 -8.47 5.29
N GLN A 60 2.27 -9.10 6.45
CA GLN A 60 1.74 -10.48 6.52
C GLN A 60 0.29 -10.60 6.03
N LYS A 61 -0.43 -9.49 5.87
CA LYS A 61 -1.83 -9.44 5.44
C LYS A 61 -1.99 -8.98 3.99
N LEU A 62 -0.93 -8.49 3.36
CA LEU A 62 -0.93 -7.96 2.00
C LEU A 62 -0.06 -8.83 1.08
N THR A 63 -0.49 -8.95 -0.16
CA THR A 63 0.33 -9.51 -1.25
C THR A 63 1.20 -8.43 -1.90
N THR A 64 0.73 -7.18 -1.89
CA THR A 64 1.52 -6.01 -2.30
C THR A 64 2.67 -5.76 -1.31
N ARG A 65 3.85 -5.43 -1.83
CA ARG A 65 5.03 -5.13 -0.99
C ARG A 65 4.89 -3.79 -0.30
N ILE A 66 5.36 -3.70 0.93
CA ILE A 66 5.53 -2.45 1.67
C ILE A 66 6.95 -1.93 1.42
N CYS A 67 7.07 -0.63 1.12
CA CYS A 67 8.33 0.09 1.08
C CYS A 67 8.41 1.00 2.31
N LEU A 68 9.57 1.02 2.97
CA LEU A 68 9.87 1.91 4.08
C LEU A 68 10.84 2.98 3.58
N ASP A 69 10.59 4.24 3.93
CA ASP A 69 11.46 5.37 3.57
C ASP A 69 12.11 5.97 4.82
N GLU A 70 11.31 6.49 5.75
CA GLU A 70 11.77 7.24 6.94
C GLU A 70 11.91 6.38 8.23
N SER A 71 11.93 5.05 8.10
CA SER A 71 11.96 4.10 9.24
C SER A 71 13.34 3.74 9.77
#